data_AF-T1J0L4-F1
#
_entry.id   AF-T1J0L4-F1
#
_cell.length_a   1.000
_cell.length_b   1.000
_cell.length_c   1.000
_cell.angle_alpha   90.00
_cell.angle_beta   90.00
_cell.angle_gamma   90.00
#
_symmetry.space_group_name_H-M   'P 1'
#
loop_
_entity.id
_entity.type
_entity.pdbx_description
1 polymer ?
#
loop_
_entity_poly.entity_id
_entity_poly.type
_entity_poly.pdbx_seq_one_letter_code
_entity_poly.pdbx_strand_id
1 'polypeptide(L)'
;MRSFCELLSQSLRPLGINQLRSHISRLRMTSAATKYVQPIMTTAATKYVQPIMTTAATEDVQPSMEGTRSTQTHDIEFQFQGIRFPEYYFPEYVTKQLHCSLSLAIGWHIVQVLSFLELELHLPSSYKRVSNIIKWIGVHARSFKIEDYQPLDKHCLQMEFRRIQRVEGVVTLDRMTQLSRTYKITSGKWLFYVHFWDVDKIWRKVANKIATDEFGGYSTYAKVSTCAINEMHVICVHIKSEKTADIIQLEMAIRELGVKGKLYFKPDIYSFCGIHYGHPSLIRPVTFISDFRNGHEVSSVIRTGYHVR
;
A
#
# COMPACT_ATOMS: atom_id res chain seq x y z
N MET A 1 20.60 -8.90 1.29
CA MET A 1 19.57 -8.78 2.36
C MET A 1 18.70 -10.01 2.29
N ARG A 2 18.86 -10.96 3.22
CA ARG A 2 18.00 -12.15 3.31
C ARG A 2 16.60 -11.71 3.72
N SER A 3 15.57 -12.16 3.01
CA SER A 3 14.20 -11.68 3.23
C SER A 3 13.67 -12.23 4.56
N PHE A 4 12.76 -11.48 5.21
CA PHE A 4 12.07 -11.93 6.43
C PHE A 4 11.38 -13.30 6.23
N CYS A 5 10.95 -13.62 5.00
CA CYS A 5 10.41 -14.93 4.65
C CYS A 5 11.48 -16.03 4.68
N GLU A 6 12.75 -15.76 4.37
CA GLU A 6 13.85 -16.73 4.50
C GLU A 6 14.24 -16.94 5.96
N LEU A 7 14.23 -15.88 6.79
CA LEU A 7 14.50 -15.99 8.22
C LEU A 7 13.36 -16.68 8.98
N LEU A 8 12.09 -16.41 8.63
CA LEU A 8 10.94 -17.16 9.13
C LEU A 8 10.92 -18.59 8.59
N SER A 9 11.24 -18.82 7.32
CA SER A 9 11.35 -20.15 6.75
C SER A 9 12.42 -20.97 7.47
N GLN A 10 13.60 -20.41 7.72
CA GLN A 10 14.68 -21.09 8.44
C GLN A 10 14.35 -21.31 9.93
N SER A 11 13.64 -20.38 10.57
CA SER A 11 13.21 -20.48 11.97
C SER A 11 12.00 -21.41 12.18
N LEU A 12 11.13 -21.57 11.18
CA LEU A 12 9.86 -22.31 11.30
C LEU A 12 9.88 -23.67 10.60
N ARG A 13 10.88 -23.96 9.75
CA ARG A 13 11.07 -25.27 9.10
C ARG A 13 11.04 -26.47 10.06
N PRO A 14 11.56 -26.41 11.31
CA PRO A 14 11.51 -27.57 12.19
C PRO A 14 10.25 -27.62 13.07
N LEU A 15 9.34 -26.64 13.00
CA LEU A 15 8.23 -26.53 13.95
C LEU A 15 6.91 -27.03 13.35
N GLY A 16 6.39 -28.15 13.86
CA GLY A 16 5.04 -28.60 13.52
C GLY A 16 3.95 -27.61 13.97
N ILE A 17 2.74 -27.71 13.39
CA ILE A 17 1.59 -26.81 13.65
C ILE A 17 1.35 -26.55 15.14
N ASN A 18 1.53 -27.56 16.00
CA ASN A 18 1.34 -27.45 17.44
C ASN A 18 2.44 -26.61 18.14
N GLN A 19 3.67 -26.66 17.64
CA GLN A 19 4.78 -25.84 18.14
C GLN A 19 4.67 -24.39 17.67
N LEU A 20 4.16 -24.15 16.45
CA LEU A 20 3.87 -22.81 15.95
C LEU A 20 2.77 -22.12 16.80
N ARG A 21 1.68 -22.83 17.11
CA ARG A 21 0.63 -22.35 18.02
C ARG A 21 1.18 -22.01 19.40
N SER A 22 2.05 -22.86 19.94
CA SER A 22 2.73 -22.65 21.22
C SER A 22 3.74 -21.49 21.22
N HIS A 23 4.34 -21.19 20.07
CA HIS A 23 5.27 -20.07 19.92
C HIS A 23 4.50 -18.74 19.83
N ILE A 24 3.42 -18.71 19.05
CA ILE A 24 2.53 -17.55 18.94
C ILE A 24 1.87 -17.23 20.29
N SER A 25 1.46 -18.24 21.07
CA SER A 25 0.90 -18.02 22.41
C SER A 25 1.92 -17.52 23.44
N ARG A 26 3.23 -17.69 23.18
CA ARG A 26 4.33 -17.23 24.04
C ARG A 26 4.83 -15.82 23.70
N LEU A 27 4.47 -15.27 22.54
CA LEU A 27 4.71 -13.85 22.25
C LEU A 27 3.86 -13.03 23.22
N ARG A 28 4.51 -12.33 24.16
CA ARG A 28 3.86 -11.37 25.08
C ARG A 28 3.33 -10.17 24.30
N MET A 29 2.22 -10.37 23.60
CA MET A 29 1.46 -9.32 22.97
C MET A 29 0.47 -8.77 24.01
N THR A 30 0.29 -7.45 24.04
CA THR A 30 -0.72 -6.81 24.90
C THR A 30 -2.12 -7.35 24.56
N SER A 31 -3.07 -7.31 25.51
CA SER A 31 -4.42 -7.88 25.29
C SER A 31 -5.13 -7.32 24.04
N ALA A 32 -4.84 -6.07 23.66
CA ALA A 32 -5.29 -5.46 22.42
C ALA A 32 -4.66 -6.11 21.18
N ALA A 33 -3.35 -6.39 21.19
CA ALA A 33 -2.70 -7.07 20.08
C ALA A 33 -3.19 -8.52 19.94
N THR A 34 -3.45 -9.25 21.03
CA THR A 34 -4.06 -10.58 20.95
C THR A 34 -5.46 -10.54 20.31
N LYS A 35 -6.29 -9.54 20.62
CA LYS A 35 -7.65 -9.43 20.06
C LYS A 35 -7.68 -9.17 18.54
N TYR A 36 -6.71 -8.41 18.02
CA TYR A 36 -6.75 -7.95 16.62
C TYR A 36 -5.72 -8.61 15.72
N VAL A 37 -4.55 -8.98 16.26
CA VAL A 37 -3.45 -9.61 15.50
C VAL A 37 -3.61 -11.12 15.45
N GLN A 38 -4.11 -11.76 16.52
CA GLN A 38 -4.28 -13.21 16.56
C GLN A 38 -5.23 -13.74 15.49
N PRO A 39 -6.42 -13.13 15.23
CA PRO A 39 -7.31 -13.61 14.16
C PRO A 39 -6.69 -13.48 12.78
N ILE A 40 -5.93 -12.39 12.53
CA ILE A 40 -5.24 -12.15 11.26
C ILE A 40 -4.11 -13.17 11.05
N MET A 41 -3.27 -13.40 12.07
CA MET A 41 -2.18 -14.38 12.01
C MET A 41 -2.70 -15.81 11.93
N THR A 42 -3.80 -16.12 12.61
CA THR A 42 -4.43 -17.44 12.56
C THR A 42 -5.07 -17.68 11.19
N THR A 43 -5.78 -16.68 10.64
CA THR A 43 -6.34 -16.77 9.28
C THR A 43 -5.23 -16.93 8.26
N ALA A 44 -4.12 -16.19 8.41
CA ALA A 44 -2.99 -16.29 7.50
C ALA A 44 -2.32 -17.67 7.57
N ALA A 45 -2.12 -18.21 8.77
CA ALA A 45 -1.54 -19.54 8.98
C ALA A 45 -2.45 -20.65 8.41
N THR A 46 -3.76 -20.60 8.69
CA THR A 46 -4.70 -21.64 8.26
C THR A 46 -5.02 -21.57 6.78
N LYS A 47 -5.22 -20.38 6.20
CA LYS A 47 -5.58 -20.25 4.78
C LYS A 47 -4.40 -20.37 3.83
N TYR A 48 -3.20 -19.94 4.23
CA TYR A 48 -2.08 -19.81 3.29
C TYR A 48 -0.90 -20.70 3.62
N VAL A 49 -0.55 -20.90 4.90
CA VAL A 49 0.62 -21.72 5.27
C VAL A 49 0.29 -23.21 5.28
N GLN A 50 -0.90 -23.57 5.78
CA GLN A 50 -1.30 -24.96 5.92
C GLN A 50 -1.45 -25.71 4.58
N PRO A 51 -2.02 -25.13 3.51
CA PRO A 51 -2.07 -25.80 2.20
C PRO A 51 -0.68 -26.02 1.59
N ILE A 52 0.21 -25.03 1.66
CA ILE A 52 1.58 -25.11 1.13
C ILE A 52 2.38 -26.24 1.81
N MET A 53 2.23 -26.37 3.13
CA MET A 53 2.87 -27.43 3.91
C MET A 53 2.29 -28.82 3.61
N THR A 54 1.00 -28.90 3.28
CA THR A 54 0.33 -30.16 2.96
C THR A 54 0.74 -30.65 1.57
N THR A 55 0.90 -29.74 0.60
CA THR A 55 1.42 -30.07 -0.74
C THR A 55 2.90 -30.50 -0.68
N ALA A 56 3.72 -29.82 0.13
CA ALA A 56 5.13 -30.21 0.30
C ALA A 56 5.31 -31.56 1.01
N ALA A 57 4.39 -31.92 1.92
CA ALA A 57 4.43 -33.21 2.62
C ALA A 57 3.98 -34.39 1.75
N THR A 58 3.24 -34.16 0.66
CA THR A 58 2.84 -35.20 -0.28
C THR A 58 3.86 -35.48 -1.39
N GLU A 59 4.86 -34.60 -1.58
CA GLU A 59 5.89 -34.75 -2.62
C GLU A 59 7.17 -35.45 -2.14
N ASP A 60 7.35 -35.65 -0.82
CA ASP A 60 8.48 -36.40 -0.27
C ASP A 60 8.08 -37.84 0.10
N VAL A 61 8.01 -38.72 -0.91
CA VAL A 61 8.09 -40.18 -0.74
C VAL A 61 9.21 -40.73 -1.64
N GLN A 62 10.10 -41.52 -1.03
CA GLN A 62 11.40 -42.00 -1.51
C GLN A 62 11.41 -42.88 -2.78
N PRO A 63 12.61 -43.13 -3.38
CA PRO A 63 12.75 -43.76 -4.69
C PRO A 63 12.88 -45.28 -4.62
N SER A 64 12.29 -46.01 -5.57
CA SER A 64 12.76 -47.34 -5.96
C SER A 64 12.36 -47.72 -7.40
N MET A 65 13.20 -48.57 -7.98
CA MET A 65 13.36 -48.95 -9.39
C MET A 65 12.21 -49.74 -10.04
N GLU A 66 12.23 -49.68 -11.39
CA GLU A 66 11.74 -50.63 -12.42
C GLU A 66 10.25 -50.71 -12.80
N GLY A 67 9.99 -50.62 -14.12
CA GLY A 67 8.96 -51.43 -14.80
C GLY A 67 7.81 -50.73 -15.53
N THR A 68 8.04 -50.36 -16.80
CA THR A 68 7.11 -50.42 -17.97
C THR A 68 5.63 -49.98 -17.91
N ARG A 69 5.30 -49.01 -18.79
CA ARG A 69 4.07 -48.77 -19.59
C ARG A 69 2.69 -48.96 -18.90
N SER A 70 1.92 -47.86 -18.75
CA SER A 70 0.95 -47.41 -19.77
C SER A 70 0.20 -46.15 -19.28
N THR A 71 -0.21 -45.33 -20.23
CA THR A 71 -0.87 -44.02 -20.08
C THR A 71 -2.36 -44.16 -19.82
N GLN A 72 -2.86 -43.60 -18.72
CA GLN A 72 -4.26 -43.15 -18.59
C GLN A 72 -4.29 -41.85 -17.79
N THR A 73 -4.61 -40.76 -18.47
CA THR A 73 -4.98 -39.47 -17.89
C THR A 73 -6.41 -39.58 -17.35
N HIS A 74 -6.58 -39.46 -16.04
CA HIS A 74 -7.87 -39.15 -15.43
C HIS A 74 -7.88 -37.68 -15.04
N ASP A 75 -8.72 -36.92 -15.74
CA ASP A 75 -9.17 -35.59 -15.35
C ASP A 75 -9.88 -35.69 -14.00
N ILE A 76 -9.40 -34.93 -13.01
CA ILE A 76 -10.11 -34.74 -11.74
C ILE A 76 -10.82 -33.41 -11.80
N GLU A 77 -12.09 -33.46 -12.19
CA GLU A 77 -13.06 -32.38 -12.09
C GLU A 77 -13.55 -32.29 -10.63
N PHE A 78 -13.13 -31.25 -9.90
CA PHE A 78 -13.66 -30.99 -8.55
C PHE A 78 -14.94 -30.13 -8.65
N GLN A 79 -16.10 -30.78 -8.52
CA GLN A 79 -17.37 -30.11 -8.26
C GLN A 79 -17.42 -29.60 -6.81
N PHE A 80 -17.42 -28.27 -6.63
CA PHE A 80 -17.82 -27.65 -5.37
C PHE A 80 -19.34 -27.49 -5.32
N GLN A 81 -20.03 -28.43 -4.68
CA GLN A 81 -21.43 -28.26 -4.31
C GLN A 81 -21.57 -27.50 -2.98
N GLY A 82 -22.31 -26.40 -3.00
CA GLY A 82 -23.22 -26.03 -1.91
C GLY A 82 -22.67 -25.18 -0.76
N ILE A 83 -22.25 -23.95 -1.03
CA ILE A 83 -22.32 -22.86 -0.03
C ILE A 83 -23.20 -21.75 -0.62
N ARG A 84 -24.46 -21.68 -0.17
CA ARG A 84 -25.32 -20.53 -0.47
C ARG A 84 -24.92 -19.38 0.45
N PHE A 85 -24.34 -18.33 -0.11
CA PHE A 85 -24.22 -17.04 0.55
C PHE A 85 -25.56 -16.30 0.44
N PRO A 86 -25.96 -15.51 1.46
CA PRO A 86 -27.16 -14.67 1.35
C PRO A 86 -26.99 -13.71 0.17
N GLU A 87 -28.03 -13.63 -0.68
CA GLU A 87 -28.12 -12.75 -1.84
C GLU A 87 -28.02 -11.28 -1.39
N TYR A 88 -26.79 -10.79 -1.27
CA TYR A 88 -26.51 -9.36 -1.39
C TYR A 88 -26.14 -9.12 -2.85
N TYR A 89 -27.01 -8.35 -3.51
CA TYR A 89 -26.85 -7.80 -4.84
C TYR A 89 -25.42 -7.28 -5.06
N PHE A 90 -24.57 -8.07 -5.73
CA PHE A 90 -23.35 -7.59 -6.37
C PHE A 90 -23.71 -7.44 -7.86
N PRO A 91 -23.89 -6.21 -8.39
CA PRO A 91 -24.09 -6.03 -9.82
C PRO A 91 -22.89 -6.59 -10.59
N GLU A 92 -23.13 -7.10 -11.80
CA GLU A 92 -22.32 -7.92 -12.74
C GLU A 92 -20.89 -7.44 -13.10
N TYR A 93 -20.16 -6.79 -12.18
CA TYR A 93 -18.80 -6.27 -12.39
C TYR A 93 -17.67 -7.21 -11.92
N VAL A 94 -17.95 -8.48 -11.62
CA VAL A 94 -16.95 -9.47 -11.20
C VAL A 94 -17.05 -10.67 -12.14
N THR A 95 -16.27 -10.72 -13.21
CA THR A 95 -15.08 -11.58 -13.28
C THR A 95 -14.06 -11.10 -14.32
N LYS A 96 -13.43 -9.95 -14.08
CA LYS A 96 -11.99 -9.84 -14.40
C LYS A 96 -11.27 -10.17 -13.12
N GLN A 97 -10.50 -11.26 -13.11
CA GLN A 97 -9.64 -11.63 -11.99
C GLN A 97 -8.72 -10.43 -11.70
N LEU A 98 -9.05 -9.66 -10.67
CA LEU A 98 -8.31 -8.47 -10.28
C LEU A 98 -7.01 -8.92 -9.63
N HIS A 99 -5.96 -9.16 -10.43
CA HIS A 99 -4.60 -9.38 -9.94
C HIS A 99 -4.00 -8.06 -9.41
N CYS A 100 -4.63 -7.49 -8.40
CA CYS A 100 -4.15 -6.33 -7.66
C CYS A 100 -4.01 -6.75 -6.19
N SER A 101 -3.18 -6.02 -5.44
CA SER A 101 -2.90 -6.39 -4.05
C SER A 101 -3.30 -5.29 -3.09
N LEU A 102 -3.80 -5.72 -1.93
CA LEU A 102 -4.04 -4.88 -0.78
C LEU A 102 -2.82 -5.00 0.15
N SER A 103 -2.52 -3.96 0.91
CA SER A 103 -1.41 -3.96 1.86
C SER A 103 -1.79 -3.24 3.15
N LEU A 104 -1.33 -3.76 4.27
CA LEU A 104 -1.56 -3.20 5.60
C LEU A 104 -0.21 -2.86 6.23
N ALA A 105 -0.02 -1.60 6.63
CA ALA A 105 1.20 -1.17 7.29
C ALA A 105 1.06 -1.31 8.81
N ILE A 106 1.77 -2.28 9.39
CA ILE A 106 1.80 -2.62 10.81
C ILE A 106 3.12 -2.12 11.41
N GLY A 107 3.09 -0.97 12.10
CA GLY A 107 4.31 -0.33 12.58
C GLY A 107 5.29 0.02 11.43
N TRP A 108 6.41 -0.68 11.35
CA TRP A 108 7.42 -0.56 10.27
C TRP A 108 7.30 -1.63 9.18
N HIS A 109 6.39 -2.58 9.35
CA HIS A 109 6.21 -3.71 8.43
C HIS A 109 5.03 -3.46 7.49
N ILE A 110 5.12 -4.00 6.28
CA ILE A 110 4.03 -4.02 5.31
C ILE A 110 3.63 -5.47 5.10
N VAL A 111 2.36 -5.79 5.34
CA VAL A 111 1.80 -7.12 5.07
C VAL A 111 0.96 -7.01 3.81
N GLN A 112 1.28 -7.81 2.79
CA GLN A 112 0.51 -7.89 1.56
C GLN A 112 -0.67 -8.86 1.76
N VAL A 113 -1.86 -8.39 1.47
CA VAL A 113 -3.11 -9.14 1.42
C VAL A 113 -3.37 -9.44 -0.05
N LEU A 114 -3.38 -10.73 -0.40
CA LEU A 114 -3.28 -11.19 -1.78
C LEU A 114 -4.58 -11.03 -2.59
N SER A 115 -5.67 -10.59 -1.97
CA SER A 115 -6.95 -10.43 -2.65
C SER A 115 -7.57 -9.07 -2.36
N PHE A 116 -7.88 -8.35 -3.44
CA PHE A 116 -8.68 -7.13 -3.38
C PHE A 116 -10.12 -7.38 -2.95
N LEU A 117 -10.61 -8.61 -3.05
CA LEU A 117 -11.95 -9.00 -2.54
C LEU A 117 -12.06 -8.78 -1.03
N GLU A 118 -10.93 -8.67 -0.32
CA GLU A 118 -10.89 -8.42 1.12
C GLU A 118 -10.91 -6.90 1.46
N LEU A 119 -11.05 -6.01 0.47
CA LEU A 119 -11.13 -4.56 0.72
C LEU A 119 -12.24 -4.19 1.71
N GLU A 120 -13.41 -4.82 1.61
CA GLU A 120 -14.55 -4.54 2.51
C GLU A 120 -14.28 -4.91 3.97
N LEU A 121 -13.36 -5.86 4.23
CA LEU A 121 -12.91 -6.21 5.58
C LEU A 121 -11.93 -5.18 6.15
N HIS A 122 -11.31 -4.41 5.26
CA HIS A 122 -10.20 -3.51 5.53
C HIS A 122 -10.52 -2.10 5.03
N LEU A 123 -11.67 -1.57 5.46
CA LEU A 123 -12.02 -0.17 5.25
C LEU A 123 -11.40 0.71 6.34
N PRO A 124 -11.01 1.96 6.04
CA PRO A 124 -10.41 2.87 7.02
C PRO A 124 -11.21 3.02 8.31
N SER A 125 -12.54 3.11 8.21
CA SER A 125 -13.43 3.27 9.37
C SER A 125 -13.46 2.06 10.31
N SER A 126 -13.08 0.86 9.83
CA SER A 126 -13.10 -0.37 10.64
C SER A 126 -11.96 -0.42 11.66
N TYR A 127 -10.94 0.44 11.50
CA TYR A 127 -9.81 0.53 12.39
C TYR A 127 -10.02 1.61 13.45
N LYS A 128 -9.99 1.20 14.73
CA LYS A 128 -10.14 2.11 15.87
C LYS A 128 -8.81 2.77 16.25
N ARG A 129 -8.90 4.03 16.68
CA ARG A 129 -7.78 4.86 17.16
C ARG A 129 -6.97 4.25 18.31
N VAL A 130 -7.59 3.38 19.11
CA VAL A 130 -7.01 2.88 20.37
C VAL A 130 -6.00 1.75 20.15
N SER A 131 -6.14 0.95 19.08
CA SER A 131 -5.15 -0.07 18.75
C SER A 131 -4.07 0.47 17.82
N ASN A 132 -4.42 1.26 16.79
CA ASN A 132 -3.50 1.95 15.85
C ASN A 132 -2.27 1.15 15.35
N ILE A 133 -2.36 -0.19 15.41
CA ILE A 133 -1.30 -1.09 14.99
C ILE A 133 -1.12 -0.98 13.47
N ILE A 134 -2.24 -0.99 12.75
CA ILE A 134 -2.29 -0.75 11.32
C ILE A 134 -2.45 0.75 11.11
N LYS A 135 -1.47 1.39 10.46
CA LYS A 135 -1.43 2.85 10.21
C LYS A 135 -1.90 3.24 8.82
N TRP A 136 -1.70 2.35 7.85
CA TRP A 136 -2.02 2.60 6.45
C TRP A 136 -2.64 1.36 5.83
N ILE A 137 -3.59 1.60 4.94
CA ILE A 137 -4.12 0.63 3.99
C ILE A 137 -3.65 1.10 2.62
N GLY A 138 -3.00 0.24 1.85
CA GLY A 138 -2.51 0.57 0.52
C GLY A 138 -3.04 -0.39 -0.53
N VAL A 139 -3.35 0.11 -1.72
CA VAL A 139 -3.74 -0.71 -2.87
C VAL A 139 -2.73 -0.50 -3.98
N HIS A 140 -2.33 -1.61 -4.61
CA HIS A 140 -1.35 -1.65 -5.69
C HIS A 140 -2.02 -2.23 -6.94
N ALA A 141 -1.88 -1.53 -8.06
CA ALA A 141 -2.30 -2.04 -9.37
C ALA A 141 -1.45 -3.25 -9.76
N ARG A 142 -1.92 -4.04 -10.73
CA ARG A 142 -1.12 -5.14 -11.32
C ARG A 142 0.22 -4.64 -11.88
N SER A 143 0.20 -3.45 -12.47
CA SER A 143 1.34 -2.78 -13.09
C SER A 143 2.25 -2.06 -12.08
N PHE A 144 1.99 -2.19 -10.78
CA PHE A 144 2.81 -1.57 -9.74
C PHE A 144 4.25 -2.09 -9.75
N LYS A 145 5.19 -1.15 -9.70
CA LYS A 145 6.63 -1.41 -9.54
C LYS A 145 7.13 -0.53 -8.41
N ILE A 146 7.80 -1.13 -7.44
CA ILE A 146 8.28 -0.39 -6.27
C ILE A 146 9.36 0.62 -6.65
N GLU A 147 10.11 0.33 -7.70
CA GLU A 147 11.18 1.16 -8.26
C GLU A 147 10.66 2.50 -8.78
N ASP A 148 9.40 2.56 -9.23
CA ASP A 148 8.78 3.81 -9.68
C ASP A 148 8.60 4.81 -8.51
N TYR A 149 8.60 4.33 -7.27
CA TYR A 149 8.29 5.11 -6.06
C TYR A 149 9.40 5.09 -5.01
N GLN A 150 10.60 4.61 -5.35
CA GLN A 150 11.75 4.58 -4.45
C GLN A 150 12.96 5.24 -5.11
N PRO A 151 13.84 5.89 -4.34
CA PRO A 151 15.13 6.33 -4.87
C PRO A 151 16.02 5.13 -5.21
N LEU A 152 16.97 5.32 -6.12
CA LEU A 152 18.03 4.33 -6.38
C LEU A 152 18.76 3.90 -5.12
N ASP A 153 19.10 4.87 -4.27
CA ASP A 153 19.74 4.63 -2.98
C ASP A 153 19.19 5.61 -1.94
N LYS A 154 18.25 5.13 -1.14
CA LYS A 154 17.62 5.92 -0.07
C LYS A 154 18.61 6.34 1.01
N HIS A 155 19.58 5.47 1.33
CA HIS A 155 20.51 5.72 2.43
C HIS A 155 21.50 6.81 2.05
N CYS A 156 22.12 6.69 0.87
CA CYS A 156 23.04 7.70 0.35
C CYS A 156 22.34 9.05 0.15
N LEU A 157 21.10 9.07 -0.37
CA LEU A 157 20.30 10.28 -0.47
C LEU A 157 20.15 11.00 0.88
N GLN A 158 19.80 10.25 1.92
CA GLN A 158 19.59 10.81 3.26
C GLN A 158 20.89 11.30 3.87
N MET A 159 22.01 10.61 3.64
CA MET A 159 23.32 11.09 4.08
C MET A 159 23.72 12.39 3.38
N GLU A 160 23.57 12.46 2.06
CA GLU A 160 23.95 13.64 1.27
C GLU A 160 23.08 14.85 1.63
N PHE A 161 21.77 14.65 1.79
CA PHE A 161 20.87 15.71 2.27
C PHE A 161 21.30 16.25 3.64
N ARG A 162 21.61 15.38 4.61
CA ARG A 162 22.10 15.79 5.93
C ARG A 162 23.44 16.53 5.83
N ARG A 163 24.33 16.11 4.93
CA ARG A 163 25.62 16.78 4.69
C ARG A 163 25.40 18.21 4.20
N ILE A 164 24.53 18.40 3.21
CA ILE A 164 24.17 19.73 2.69
C ILE A 164 23.62 20.61 3.82
N GLN A 165 22.70 20.10 4.65
CA GLN A 165 22.17 20.87 5.78
C GLN A 165 23.25 21.33 6.75
N ARG A 166 24.25 20.49 7.05
CA ARG A 166 25.33 20.84 7.98
C ARG A 166 26.33 21.84 7.40
N VAL A 167 26.66 21.70 6.13
CA VAL A 167 27.72 22.49 5.48
C VAL A 167 27.19 23.82 4.95
N GLU A 168 26.02 23.81 4.31
CA GLU A 168 25.45 24.98 3.62
C GLU A 168 24.42 25.72 4.49
N GLY A 169 23.90 25.08 5.55
CA GLY A 169 22.91 25.64 6.47
C GLY A 169 21.49 25.72 5.88
N VAL A 170 21.36 26.31 4.69
CA VAL A 170 20.09 26.45 3.96
C VAL A 170 20.07 25.52 2.76
N VAL A 171 19.03 24.70 2.66
CA VAL A 171 18.82 23.84 1.49
C VAL A 171 18.00 24.60 0.44
N THR A 172 18.56 24.75 -0.76
CA THR A 172 17.92 25.47 -1.89
C THR A 172 17.12 24.54 -2.80
N LEU A 173 16.25 25.12 -3.64
CA LEU A 173 15.50 24.36 -4.65
C LEU A 173 16.42 23.64 -5.61
N ASP A 174 17.49 24.29 -6.05
CA ASP A 174 18.46 23.72 -6.97
C ASP A 174 19.14 22.48 -6.38
N ARG A 175 19.47 22.52 -5.08
CA ARG A 175 19.98 21.34 -4.36
C ARG A 175 18.97 20.21 -4.32
N MET A 176 17.69 20.51 -4.04
CA MET A 176 16.64 19.50 -4.04
C MET A 176 16.42 18.90 -5.43
N THR A 177 16.45 19.72 -6.49
CA THR A 177 16.36 19.27 -7.88
C THR A 177 17.56 18.42 -8.27
N GLN A 178 18.76 18.80 -7.85
CA GLN A 178 19.97 18.01 -8.06
C GLN A 178 19.86 16.64 -7.40
N LEU A 179 19.46 16.57 -6.12
CA LEU A 179 19.26 15.31 -5.41
C LEU A 179 18.20 14.43 -6.10
N SER A 180 17.07 15.02 -6.53
CA SER A 180 16.03 14.28 -7.23
C SER A 180 16.57 13.62 -8.51
N ARG A 181 17.38 14.35 -9.29
CA ARG A 181 18.00 13.82 -10.52
C ARG A 181 19.05 12.75 -10.22
N THR A 182 19.96 13.00 -9.27
CA THR A 182 21.03 12.07 -8.91
C THR A 182 20.48 10.73 -8.43
N TYR A 183 19.42 10.74 -7.62
CA TYR A 183 18.82 9.52 -7.07
C TYR A 183 17.61 9.01 -7.87
N LYS A 184 17.39 9.57 -9.06
CA LYS A 184 16.29 9.26 -10.00
C LYS A 184 14.90 9.23 -9.35
N ILE A 185 14.63 10.19 -8.48
CA ILE A 185 13.29 10.35 -7.89
C ILE A 185 12.48 11.28 -8.77
N THR A 186 11.51 10.72 -9.47
CA THR A 186 10.52 11.48 -10.25
C THR A 186 9.12 11.38 -9.66
N SER A 187 8.94 10.59 -8.61
CA SER A 187 7.62 10.33 -8.03
C SER A 187 7.17 11.42 -7.05
N GLY A 188 5.87 11.39 -6.76
CA GLY A 188 5.24 12.23 -5.77
C GLY A 188 3.87 11.69 -5.39
N LYS A 189 3.08 12.51 -4.69
CA LYS A 189 1.69 12.14 -4.38
C LYS A 189 0.80 13.36 -4.23
N TRP A 190 -0.45 13.21 -4.66
CA TRP A 190 -1.54 14.06 -4.22
C TRP A 190 -1.99 13.59 -2.84
N LEU A 191 -2.06 14.51 -1.88
CA LEU A 191 -2.64 14.32 -0.56
C LEU A 191 -3.95 15.09 -0.49
N PHE A 192 -4.98 14.46 0.04
CA PHE A 192 -6.21 15.13 0.43
C PHE A 192 -6.79 14.51 1.69
N TYR A 193 -7.60 15.32 2.37
CA TYR A 193 -8.22 14.97 3.62
C TYR A 193 -9.70 14.72 3.39
N VAL A 194 -10.20 13.59 3.87
CA VAL A 194 -11.60 13.18 3.79
C VAL A 194 -12.14 13.00 5.19
N HIS A 195 -13.34 13.51 5.43
CA HIS A 195 -14.02 13.34 6.71
C HIS A 195 -14.30 11.86 6.99
N PHE A 196 -14.28 11.43 8.25
CA PHE A 196 -14.47 10.02 8.61
C PHE A 196 -15.81 9.43 8.16
N TRP A 197 -16.83 10.27 7.98
CA TRP A 197 -18.14 9.86 7.42
C TRP A 197 -18.06 9.47 5.94
N ASP A 198 -17.14 10.05 5.18
CA ASP A 198 -17.03 9.86 3.73
C ASP A 198 -15.83 8.99 3.33
N VAL A 199 -14.90 8.73 4.25
CA VAL A 199 -13.60 8.11 3.94
C VAL A 199 -13.75 6.77 3.23
N ASP A 200 -14.64 5.89 3.69
CA ASP A 200 -14.80 4.56 3.09
C ASP A 200 -15.34 4.65 1.67
N LYS A 201 -16.33 5.53 1.45
CA LYS A 201 -16.93 5.75 0.12
C LYS A 201 -15.90 6.27 -0.87
N ILE A 202 -15.12 7.28 -0.47
CA ILE A 202 -14.08 7.84 -1.33
C ILE A 202 -12.93 6.85 -1.52
N TRP A 203 -12.53 6.14 -0.46
CA TRP A 203 -11.46 5.15 -0.51
C TRP A 203 -11.80 3.99 -1.45
N ARG A 204 -13.02 3.45 -1.42
CA ARG A 204 -13.45 2.41 -2.37
C ARG A 204 -13.28 2.85 -3.81
N LYS A 205 -13.67 4.08 -4.14
CA LYS A 205 -13.51 4.63 -5.49
C LYS A 205 -12.04 4.71 -5.90
N VAL A 206 -11.18 5.23 -5.02
CA VAL A 206 -9.73 5.31 -5.25
C VAL A 206 -9.13 3.91 -5.41
N ALA A 207 -9.42 3.01 -4.47
CA ALA A 207 -8.96 1.63 -4.43
C ALA A 207 -9.36 0.87 -5.71
N ASN A 208 -10.63 0.96 -6.12
CA ASN A 208 -11.11 0.37 -7.37
C ASN A 208 -10.36 0.93 -8.57
N LYS A 209 -10.25 2.26 -8.71
CA LYS A 209 -9.57 2.89 -9.85
C LYS A 209 -8.07 2.56 -9.92
N ILE A 210 -7.40 2.30 -8.79
CA ILE A 210 -6.03 1.73 -8.79
C ILE A 210 -6.05 0.25 -9.21
N ALA A 211 -6.93 -0.55 -8.62
CA ALA A 211 -7.03 -1.99 -8.88
C ALA A 211 -7.31 -2.32 -10.36
N THR A 212 -8.10 -1.48 -11.02
CA THR A 212 -8.46 -1.58 -12.45
C THR A 212 -7.48 -0.87 -13.38
N ASP A 213 -6.43 -0.21 -12.86
CA ASP A 213 -5.47 0.61 -13.61
C ASP A 213 -6.12 1.78 -14.39
N GLU A 214 -7.25 2.27 -13.89
CA GLU A 214 -8.08 3.32 -14.51
C GLU A 214 -7.68 4.75 -14.12
N PHE A 215 -6.54 4.93 -13.46
CA PHE A 215 -5.88 6.22 -13.28
C PHE A 215 -5.04 6.63 -14.50
N GLY A 216 -5.35 6.12 -15.70
CA GLY A 216 -4.69 6.49 -16.95
C GLY A 216 -3.21 6.14 -17.00
N GLY A 217 -2.76 5.15 -16.22
CA GLY A 217 -1.35 4.78 -16.10
C GLY A 217 -0.48 5.79 -15.32
N TYR A 218 -1.04 6.90 -14.83
CA TYR A 218 -0.33 7.91 -14.04
C TYR A 218 -0.02 7.43 -12.61
N SER A 219 -0.97 6.68 -12.03
CA SER A 219 -0.88 6.14 -10.67
C SER A 219 -1.12 4.63 -10.67
N THR A 220 -0.28 3.91 -9.95
CA THR A 220 -0.41 2.47 -9.71
C THR A 220 -0.43 2.14 -8.22
N TYR A 221 -0.42 3.16 -7.36
CA TYR A 221 -0.38 3.01 -5.91
C TYR A 221 -1.14 4.13 -5.20
N ALA A 222 -2.00 3.74 -4.26
CA ALA A 222 -2.63 4.67 -3.34
C ALA A 222 -2.63 4.10 -1.92
N LYS A 223 -2.74 4.98 -0.93
CA LYS A 223 -2.90 4.60 0.47
C LYS A 223 -3.77 5.57 1.24
N VAL A 224 -4.42 5.05 2.28
CA VAL A 224 -5.26 5.82 3.19
C VAL A 224 -4.83 5.56 4.63
N SER A 225 -4.86 6.60 5.46
CA SER A 225 -4.62 6.46 6.89
C SER A 225 -5.79 5.74 7.55
N THR A 226 -5.53 4.83 8.46
CA THR A 226 -6.55 4.19 9.30
C THR A 226 -6.97 5.05 10.49
N CYS A 227 -6.10 5.96 10.93
CA CYS A 227 -6.36 6.83 12.06
C CYS A 227 -6.82 8.20 11.57
N ALA A 228 -8.03 8.61 11.93
CA ALA A 228 -8.46 9.99 11.79
C ALA A 228 -7.68 10.91 12.74
N ILE A 229 -7.22 12.04 12.22
CA ILE A 229 -6.70 13.16 13.01
C ILE A 229 -7.67 14.32 12.81
N ASN A 230 -8.24 14.82 13.90
CA ASN A 230 -9.31 15.84 13.87
C ASN A 230 -10.42 15.43 12.90
N GLU A 231 -10.91 14.19 13.03
CA GLU A 231 -12.01 13.64 12.20
C GLU A 231 -11.70 13.47 10.71
N MET A 232 -10.45 13.73 10.30
CA MET A 232 -10.01 13.62 8.91
C MET A 232 -9.05 12.46 8.72
N HIS A 233 -9.28 11.68 7.68
CA HIS A 233 -8.33 10.71 7.13
C HIS A 233 -7.57 11.34 5.97
N VAL A 234 -6.29 11.03 5.83
CA VAL A 234 -5.52 11.41 4.65
C VAL A 234 -5.50 10.27 3.65
N ILE A 235 -5.81 10.59 2.39
CA ILE A 235 -5.61 9.71 1.24
C ILE A 235 -4.45 10.27 0.42
N CYS A 236 -3.53 9.37 0.05
CA CYS A 236 -2.39 9.65 -0.80
C CYS A 236 -2.54 8.84 -2.10
N VAL A 237 -2.61 9.52 -3.24
CA VAL A 237 -2.56 8.88 -4.57
C VAL A 237 -1.21 9.22 -5.17
N HIS A 238 -0.38 8.19 -5.40
CA HIS A 238 1.01 8.37 -5.82
C HIS A 238 1.11 8.50 -7.34
N ILE A 239 2.07 9.31 -7.80
CA ILE A 239 2.39 9.46 -9.21
C ILE A 239 3.84 9.02 -9.46
N LYS A 240 4.10 8.44 -10.62
CA LYS A 240 5.44 7.97 -11.02
C LYS A 240 6.32 9.09 -11.59
N SER A 241 5.70 10.17 -12.05
CA SER A 241 6.30 11.24 -12.83
C SER A 241 6.15 12.61 -12.15
N GLU A 242 7.15 13.46 -12.32
CA GLU A 242 7.18 14.84 -11.82
C GLU A 242 6.77 15.85 -12.89
N LYS A 243 6.41 15.38 -14.10
CA LYS A 243 5.95 16.23 -15.20
C LYS A 243 4.63 16.89 -14.81
N THR A 244 4.55 18.21 -14.98
CA THR A 244 3.36 18.99 -14.64
C THR A 244 2.09 18.48 -15.34
N ALA A 245 2.20 18.05 -16.59
CA ALA A 245 1.06 17.48 -17.32
C ALA A 245 0.50 16.23 -16.65
N ASP A 246 1.35 15.29 -16.25
CA ASP A 246 0.94 14.06 -15.57
C ASP A 246 0.32 14.37 -14.19
N ILE A 247 0.90 15.35 -13.47
CA ILE A 247 0.38 15.82 -12.18
C ILE A 247 -1.05 16.38 -12.32
N ILE A 248 -1.31 17.16 -13.37
CA ILE A 248 -2.63 17.72 -13.68
C ILE A 248 -3.61 16.62 -14.10
N GLN A 249 -3.19 15.69 -14.95
CA GLN A 249 -4.08 14.60 -15.40
C GLN A 249 -4.48 13.68 -14.23
N LEU A 250 -3.55 13.38 -13.32
CA LEU A 250 -3.88 12.64 -12.10
C LEU A 250 -4.81 13.43 -11.18
N GLU A 251 -4.64 14.76 -11.10
CA GLU A 251 -5.53 15.64 -10.35
C GLU A 251 -6.97 15.54 -10.87
N MET A 252 -7.17 15.67 -12.19
CA MET A 252 -8.47 15.56 -12.83
C MET A 252 -9.10 14.19 -12.58
N ALA A 253 -8.33 13.11 -12.70
CA ALA A 253 -8.79 11.76 -12.40
C ALA A 253 -9.21 11.57 -10.93
N ILE A 254 -8.62 12.31 -9.99
CA ILE A 254 -9.05 12.34 -8.58
C ILE A 254 -10.37 13.14 -8.44
N ARG A 255 -10.52 14.25 -9.18
CA ARG A 255 -11.77 15.05 -9.17
C ARG A 255 -12.97 14.28 -9.69
N GLU A 256 -12.80 13.43 -10.70
CA GLU A 256 -13.84 12.53 -11.23
C GLU A 256 -14.44 11.60 -10.16
N LEU A 257 -13.68 11.28 -9.11
CA LEU A 257 -14.17 10.47 -8.00
C LEU A 257 -15.14 11.23 -7.06
N GLY A 258 -15.30 12.54 -7.27
CA GLY A 258 -16.11 13.44 -6.46
C GLY A 258 -15.34 14.12 -5.32
N VAL A 259 -14.00 14.13 -5.36
CA VAL A 259 -13.17 14.81 -4.36
C VAL A 259 -13.20 16.31 -4.62
N LYS A 260 -13.87 17.07 -3.75
CA LYS A 260 -14.00 18.54 -3.85
C LYS A 260 -13.14 19.32 -2.85
N GLY A 261 -12.43 18.64 -1.95
CA GLY A 261 -11.53 19.29 -1.00
C GLY A 261 -10.24 19.80 -1.64
N LYS A 262 -9.39 20.48 -0.87
CA LYS A 262 -8.05 20.84 -1.32
C LYS A 262 -7.18 19.60 -1.53
N LEU A 263 -6.44 19.59 -2.62
CA LEU A 263 -5.40 18.62 -2.93
C LEU A 263 -4.03 19.29 -2.77
N TYR A 264 -3.09 18.59 -2.16
CA TYR A 264 -1.72 19.04 -1.94
C TYR A 264 -0.75 18.07 -2.60
N PHE A 265 0.03 18.54 -3.57
CA PHE A 265 1.04 17.71 -4.21
C PHE A 265 2.36 17.81 -3.46
N LYS A 266 2.89 16.68 -3.02
CA LYS A 266 4.20 16.57 -2.37
C LYS A 266 5.12 15.66 -3.19
N PRO A 267 6.26 16.17 -3.70
CA PRO A 267 7.30 15.35 -4.30
C PRO A 267 7.85 14.31 -3.31
N ASP A 268 8.19 13.11 -3.79
CA ASP A 268 8.67 12.05 -2.92
C ASP A 268 10.07 12.32 -2.36
N ILE A 269 10.91 13.08 -3.09
CA ILE A 269 12.19 13.59 -2.59
C ILE A 269 12.05 14.28 -1.23
N TYR A 270 10.99 15.05 -1.02
CA TYR A 270 10.75 15.72 0.27
C TYR A 270 10.38 14.72 1.37
N SER A 271 9.66 13.65 1.03
CA SER A 271 9.35 12.59 1.99
C SER A 271 10.61 11.80 2.37
N PHE A 272 11.49 11.50 1.42
CA PHE A 272 12.74 10.77 1.69
C PHE A 272 13.75 11.57 2.51
N CYS A 273 13.81 12.88 2.29
CA CYS A 273 14.63 13.81 3.06
C CYS A 273 14.00 14.21 4.41
N GLY A 274 12.79 13.78 4.73
CA GLY A 274 12.13 14.14 5.99
C GLY A 274 11.64 15.59 6.06
N ILE A 275 11.44 16.24 4.90
CA ILE A 275 10.90 17.59 4.81
C ILE A 275 9.38 17.51 4.96
N HIS A 276 8.90 17.95 6.12
CA HIS A 276 7.49 18.07 6.48
C HIS A 276 7.13 19.52 6.83
N TYR A 277 5.87 19.77 7.18
CA TYR A 277 5.47 21.08 7.70
C TYR A 277 6.29 21.42 8.95
N GLY A 278 6.78 22.66 9.03
CA GLY A 278 7.63 23.11 10.14
C GLY A 278 9.08 22.59 10.11
N HIS A 279 9.53 22.01 9.00
CA HIS A 279 10.93 21.57 8.88
C HIS A 279 11.90 22.78 8.97
N PRO A 280 13.04 22.67 9.68
CA PRO A 280 13.96 23.79 9.92
C PRO A 280 14.52 24.47 8.66
N SER A 281 14.53 23.79 7.52
CA SER A 281 14.98 24.38 6.25
C SER A 281 13.99 25.38 5.63
N LEU A 282 12.81 25.58 6.23
CA LEU A 282 11.73 26.46 5.73
C LEU A 282 11.28 26.17 4.29
N ILE A 283 11.62 24.99 3.77
CA ILE A 283 11.16 24.50 2.47
C ILE A 283 9.68 24.16 2.61
N ARG A 284 8.86 24.69 1.71
CA ARG A 284 7.46 24.30 1.61
C ARG A 284 7.38 22.84 1.12
N PRO A 285 6.78 21.92 1.90
CA PRO A 285 6.74 20.50 1.55
C PRO A 285 5.71 20.16 0.47
N VAL A 286 5.01 21.16 -0.06
CA VAL A 286 3.98 21.06 -1.09
C VAL A 286 4.44 21.93 -2.25
N THR A 287 4.38 21.42 -3.48
CA THR A 287 4.80 22.15 -4.69
C THR A 287 3.64 22.52 -5.61
N PHE A 288 2.50 21.83 -5.50
CA PHE A 288 1.25 22.22 -6.15
C PHE A 288 0.08 22.13 -5.17
N ILE A 289 -0.87 23.05 -5.29
CA ILE A 289 -2.15 23.00 -4.59
C ILE A 289 -3.22 23.01 -5.66
N SER A 290 -4.20 22.12 -5.54
CA SER A 290 -5.44 22.22 -6.30
C SER A 290 -6.61 22.52 -5.37
N ASP A 291 -7.35 23.56 -5.70
CA ASP A 291 -8.57 23.95 -5.00
C ASP A 291 -9.76 23.78 -5.96
N PHE A 292 -10.83 23.18 -5.45
CA PHE A 292 -12.08 23.04 -6.18
C PHE A 292 -13.05 24.05 -5.61
N ARG A 293 -13.24 25.16 -6.32
CA ARG A 293 -14.08 26.25 -5.85
C ARG A 293 -15.54 25.93 -6.18
N ASN A 294 -16.38 25.85 -5.15
CA ASN A 294 -17.83 25.77 -5.35
C ASN A 294 -18.31 26.92 -6.25
N GLY A 295 -19.03 26.59 -7.33
CA GLY A 295 -19.47 27.55 -8.35
C GLY A 295 -18.65 27.53 -9.65
N HIS A 296 -17.50 26.88 -9.67
CA HIS A 296 -16.76 26.58 -10.90
C HIS A 296 -16.76 25.06 -11.13
N GLU A 297 -17.05 24.62 -12.35
CA GLU A 297 -17.00 23.20 -12.73
C GLU A 297 -15.57 22.65 -12.83
N VAL A 298 -14.55 23.51 -12.63
CA VAL A 298 -13.14 23.19 -12.89
C VAL A 298 -12.28 23.54 -11.68
N SER A 299 -11.35 22.66 -11.34
CA SER A 299 -10.30 22.88 -10.34
C SER A 299 -9.21 23.81 -10.87
N SER A 300 -8.50 24.51 -9.98
CA SER A 300 -7.30 25.29 -10.35
C SER A 300 -6.05 24.68 -9.72
N VAL A 301 -5.14 24.14 -10.53
CA VAL A 301 -3.83 23.65 -10.08
C VAL A 301 -2.82 24.79 -10.08
N ILE A 302 -2.33 25.17 -8.91
CA ILE A 302 -1.41 26.30 -8.71
C ILE A 302 -0.10 25.78 -8.16
N ARG A 303 1.01 26.14 -8.81
CA ARG A 303 2.35 25.88 -8.29
C ARG A 303 2.62 26.80 -7.11
N THR A 304 3.07 26.24 -6.00
CA THR A 304 3.39 27.04 -4.80
C THR A 304 4.79 27.61 -4.88
N GLY A 305 5.03 28.71 -4.18
CA GLY A 305 6.40 29.19 -3.91
C GLY A 305 7.21 28.17 -3.10
N TYR A 306 8.53 28.23 -3.24
CA TYR A 306 9.46 27.26 -2.65
C TYR A 306 9.62 27.42 -1.13
N HIS A 307 9.62 28.64 -0.63
CA HIS A 307 9.73 28.93 0.81
C HIS A 307 8.37 29.19 1.45
N VAL A 308 8.27 28.86 2.73
CA VAL A 308 7.21 29.37 3.61
C VAL A 308 7.59 30.81 3.94
N ARG A 309 6.77 31.78 3.52
CA ARG A 309 6.94 33.19 3.90
C ARG A 309 6.63 33.35 5.39
#